data_AF-A0A9W6JWH6-F1
#
_entry.id   AF-A0A9W6JWH6-F1
#
_cell.length_a   1.000
_cell.length_b   1.000
_cell.length_c   1.000
_cell.angle_alpha   90.00
_cell.angle_beta   90.00
_cell.angle_gamma   90.00
#
_symmetry.space_group_name_H-M   'P 1'
#
loop_
_entity.id
_entity.type
_entity.pdbx_description
1 polymer ?
#
loop_
_entity_poly.entity_id
_entity_poly.type
_entity_poly.pdbx_seq_one_letter_code
_entity_poly.pdbx_strand_id
1 'polypeptide(L)'
;MEKPEFFVTPGYGELLRDLLHYSQSVRIGKRVEILGQGRWDDNLRIPDALEEEIAQALRNVERTLATASAGWEHVVHVNSYHVGGFPRRSTRRWRGSIASICPIMRRSGRRDELEQLGAKLVRSAGPCIEEGGFGQFCHVCLLS
;
A
#
# COMPACT_ATOMS: atom_id res chain seq x y z
N MET A 1 -5.40 24.79 11.64
CA MET A 1 -4.87 23.57 11.00
C MET A 1 -5.16 22.40 11.94
N GLU A 2 -5.69 21.31 11.40
CA GLU A 2 -5.87 20.09 12.18
C GLU A 2 -4.52 19.46 12.49
N LYS A 3 -4.36 18.92 13.70
CA LYS A 3 -3.10 18.35 14.17
C LYS A 3 -2.90 16.95 13.55
N PRO A 4 -1.72 16.63 13.00
CA PRO A 4 -1.45 15.28 12.51
C PRO A 4 -1.26 14.31 13.69
N GLU A 5 -1.84 13.12 13.55
CA GLU A 5 -1.68 11.98 14.45
C GLU A 5 -1.03 10.84 13.68
N PHE A 6 0.04 10.26 14.21
CA PHE A 6 0.83 9.22 13.55
C PHE A 6 0.60 7.88 14.23
N PHE A 7 0.46 6.82 13.43
CA PHE A 7 0.21 5.48 13.92
C PHE A 7 1.20 4.49 13.31
N VAL A 8 1.48 3.45 14.10
CA VAL A 8 2.42 2.39 13.76
C VAL A 8 1.64 1.09 13.67
N THR A 9 1.84 0.34 12.59
CA THR A 9 1.22 -0.98 12.44
C THR A 9 1.91 -1.98 13.37
N PRO A 10 1.17 -2.65 14.29
CA PRO A 10 1.78 -3.62 15.20
C PRO A 10 2.53 -4.72 14.45
N GLY A 11 3.66 -5.18 14.99
CA GLY A 11 4.54 -6.16 14.33
C GLY A 11 5.61 -5.46 13.50
N TYR A 12 5.59 -5.64 12.18
CA TYR A 12 6.62 -5.06 11.30
C TYR A 12 6.77 -3.54 11.41
N GLY A 13 5.71 -2.81 11.77
CA GLY A 13 5.74 -1.36 11.77
C GLY A 13 6.64 -0.76 12.85
N GLU A 14 6.74 -1.41 14.01
CA GLU A 14 7.64 -1.00 15.10
C GLU A 14 9.09 -1.13 14.67
N LEU A 15 9.44 -2.30 14.12
CA LEU A 15 10.77 -2.57 13.56
C LEU A 15 11.13 -1.55 12.47
N LEU A 16 10.23 -1.30 11.52
CA LEU A 16 10.48 -0.34 10.43
C LEU A 16 10.52 1.11 10.92
N ARG A 17 9.80 1.47 11.99
CA ARG A 17 9.90 2.79 12.61
C ARG A 17 11.25 2.99 13.28
N ASP A 18 11.75 1.99 13.98
CA ASP A 18 13.04 2.07 14.66
C ASP A 18 14.19 2.13 13.65
N LEU A 19 14.11 1.36 12.56
CA LEU A 19 15.13 1.30 11.52
C LEU A 19 15.09 2.49 10.55
N LEU A 20 13.90 2.93 10.13
CA LEU A 20 13.72 3.87 9.02
C LEU A 20 13.00 5.17 9.42
N HIS A 21 12.66 5.33 10.70
CA HIS A 21 12.14 6.56 11.29
C HIS A 21 10.86 7.12 10.64
N TYR A 22 9.97 6.24 10.19
CA TYR A 22 8.66 6.62 9.67
C TYR A 22 7.50 5.93 10.42
N SER A 23 6.29 6.47 10.29
CA SER A 23 5.05 5.87 10.82
C SER A 23 4.17 5.39 9.67
N GLN A 24 3.58 4.20 9.76
CA GLN A 24 2.88 3.57 8.63
C GLN A 24 1.60 4.31 8.21
N SER A 25 0.95 5.04 9.12
CA SER A 25 -0.19 5.88 8.77
C SER A 25 -0.18 7.23 9.50
N VAL A 26 -0.84 8.21 8.90
CA VAL A 26 -1.11 9.51 9.48
C VAL A 26 -2.58 9.86 9.30
N ARG A 27 -3.19 10.43 10.34
CA ARG A 27 -4.53 11.01 10.30
C ARG A 27 -4.44 12.51 10.49
N ILE A 28 -5.11 13.25 9.61
CA ILE A 28 -5.25 14.71 9.66
C ILE A 28 -6.74 14.99 9.57
N GLY A 29 -7.37 15.16 10.74
CA GLY A 29 -8.82 15.21 10.92
C GLY A 29 -9.53 14.02 10.29
N LYS A 30 -10.18 14.26 9.14
CA LYS A 30 -10.99 13.28 8.39
C LYS A 30 -10.21 12.50 7.32
N ARG A 31 -8.96 12.86 7.08
CA ARG A 31 -8.13 12.25 6.04
C ARG A 31 -7.12 11.32 6.68
N VAL A 32 -7.05 10.10 6.16
CA VAL A 32 -6.00 9.13 6.49
C VAL A 32 -5.16 8.90 5.25
N GLU A 33 -3.85 8.96 5.43
CA GLU A 33 -2.87 8.49 4.46
C GLU A 33 -2.09 7.32 5.08
N ILE A 34 -1.88 6.27 4.28
CA ILE A 34 -0.99 5.19 4.66
C ILE A 34 0.20 5.16 3.70
N LEU A 35 1.38 4.91 4.25
CA LEU A 35 2.57 4.64 3.44
C LEU A 35 2.48 3.27 2.76
N GLY A 36 3.39 3.06 1.82
CA GLY A 36 3.48 1.83 1.05
C GLY A 36 3.53 0.58 1.92
N GLN A 37 2.52 -0.27 1.79
CA GLN A 37 2.53 -1.60 2.42
C GLN A 37 2.96 -2.65 1.40
N GLY A 38 3.93 -3.49 1.78
CA GLY A 38 4.41 -4.59 0.96
C GLY A 38 4.01 -5.97 1.47
N ARG A 39 4.62 -7.00 0.88
CA ARG A 39 4.18 -8.39 0.95
C ARG A 39 4.76 -9.18 2.12
N TRP A 40 5.39 -8.49 3.06
CA TRP A 40 6.11 -9.11 4.15
C TRP A 40 5.22 -9.47 5.34
N ASP A 41 5.63 -10.47 6.11
CA ASP A 41 5.09 -10.78 7.44
C ASP A 41 5.74 -9.90 8.53
N ASP A 42 5.40 -10.15 9.80
CA ASP A 42 5.96 -9.39 10.93
C ASP A 42 7.47 -9.62 11.15
N ASN A 43 8.04 -10.66 10.54
CA ASN A 43 9.46 -10.98 10.54
C ASN A 43 10.17 -10.51 9.26
N LEU A 44 9.52 -9.67 8.45
CA LEU A 44 9.99 -9.20 7.15
C LEU A 44 10.22 -10.31 6.11
N ARG A 45 9.59 -11.49 6.29
CA ARG A 45 9.63 -12.59 5.32
C ARG A 45 8.55 -12.43 4.28
N ILE A 46 8.86 -12.80 3.04
CA ILE A 46 7.94 -12.71 1.91
C ILE A 46 7.53 -14.11 1.50
N PRO A 47 6.21 -14.39 1.34
CA PRO A 47 5.74 -15.69 0.87
C PRO A 47 6.31 -16.04 -0.51
N ASP A 48 6.52 -17.33 -0.77
CA ASP A 48 7.03 -17.81 -2.07
C ASP A 48 5.97 -17.80 -3.16
N ALA A 49 4.69 -17.95 -2.78
CA ALA A 49 3.58 -17.96 -3.72
C ALA A 49 3.06 -16.54 -3.97
N LEU A 50 2.96 -16.16 -5.24
CA LEU A 50 2.45 -14.84 -5.67
C LEU A 50 1.06 -14.53 -5.10
N GLU A 51 0.21 -15.54 -4.95
CA GLU A 51 -1.11 -15.43 -4.35
C GLU A 51 -1.06 -14.99 -2.89
N GLU A 52 -0.13 -15.58 -2.15
CA GLU A 52 0.06 -15.34 -0.73
C GLU A 52 0.74 -14.00 -0.51
N GLU A 53 1.71 -13.65 -1.36
CA GLU A 53 2.30 -12.32 -1.47
C GLU A 53 1.21 -11.24 -1.62
N ILE A 54 0.33 -11.38 -2.62
CA ILE A 54 -0.74 -10.43 -2.89
C ILE A 54 -1.68 -10.32 -1.69
N ALA A 55 -2.11 -11.46 -1.14
CA ALA A 55 -3.00 -11.49 0.00
C ALA A 55 -2.35 -10.86 1.24
N GLN A 56 -1.05 -11.06 1.45
CA GLN A 56 -0.30 -10.47 2.57
C GLN A 56 -0.23 -8.95 2.43
N ALA A 57 0.06 -8.42 1.25
CA ALA A 57 0.07 -6.97 1.03
C ALA A 57 -1.30 -6.33 1.32
N LEU A 58 -2.39 -6.97 0.88
CA LEU A 58 -3.74 -6.47 1.14
C LEU A 58 -4.09 -6.52 2.64
N ARG A 59 -3.69 -7.59 3.35
CA ARG A 59 -3.82 -7.67 4.82
C ARG A 59 -3.02 -6.58 5.52
N ASN A 60 -1.81 -6.28 5.06
CA ASN A 60 -0.97 -5.23 5.66
C ASN A 60 -1.59 -3.83 5.47
N VAL A 61 -2.21 -3.57 4.31
CA VAL A 61 -3.01 -2.35 4.10
C VAL A 61 -4.17 -2.28 5.10
N GLU A 62 -4.94 -3.36 5.24
CA GLU A 62 -6.07 -3.41 6.17
C GLU A 62 -5.65 -3.18 7.63
N ARG A 63 -4.60 -3.88 8.08
CA ARG A 63 -4.01 -3.71 9.42
C ARG A 63 -3.59 -2.27 9.66
N THR A 64 -2.96 -1.65 8.67
CA THR A 64 -2.49 -0.26 8.76
C THR A 64 -3.65 0.73 8.80
N LEU A 65 -4.69 0.54 7.98
CA LEU A 65 -5.91 1.37 8.01
C LEU A 65 -6.60 1.28 9.38
N ALA A 66 -6.68 0.09 9.96
CA ALA A 66 -7.32 -0.13 11.27
C ALA A 66 -6.65 0.68 12.39
N THR A 67 -5.34 0.93 12.32
CA THR A 67 -4.62 1.77 13.31
C THR A 67 -5.15 3.20 13.38
N ALA A 68 -5.68 3.71 12.25
CA ALA A 68 -6.27 5.04 12.14
C ALA A 68 -7.81 5.00 12.16
N SER A 69 -8.39 3.91 12.68
CA SER A 69 -9.85 3.66 12.72
C SER A 69 -10.51 3.70 11.34
N ALA A 70 -9.82 3.19 10.32
CA ALA A 70 -10.31 3.12 8.95
C ALA A 70 -10.30 1.68 8.40
N GLY A 71 -10.97 1.49 7.26
CA GLY A 71 -11.14 0.20 6.57
C GLY A 71 -11.22 0.38 5.06
N TRP A 72 -11.26 -0.74 4.33
CA TRP A 72 -11.28 -0.74 2.86
C TRP A 72 -12.48 0.00 2.25
N GLU A 73 -13.61 0.02 2.95
CA GLU A 73 -14.83 0.74 2.60
C GLU A 73 -14.65 2.26 2.59
N HIS A 74 -13.66 2.78 3.32
CA HIS A 74 -13.31 4.19 3.38
C HIS A 74 -12.34 4.62 2.26
N VAL A 75 -11.82 3.66 1.47
CA VAL A 75 -10.77 3.88 0.48
C VAL A 75 -11.31 4.54 -0.78
N VAL A 76 -10.79 5.73 -1.08
CA VAL A 76 -11.15 6.50 -2.28
C VAL A 76 -10.05 6.54 -3.35
N HIS A 77 -8.81 6.20 -2.98
CA HIS A 77 -7.69 6.22 -3.92
C HIS A 77 -6.61 5.22 -3.53
N VAL A 78 -6.07 4.51 -4.53
CA VAL A 78 -4.98 3.54 -4.37
C VAL A 78 -3.96 3.75 -5.47
N ASN A 79 -2.70 3.98 -5.10
CA ASN A 79 -1.54 3.86 -5.98
C ASN A 79 -0.84 2.55 -5.71
N SER A 80 -0.62 1.73 -6.73
CA SER A 80 0.17 0.50 -6.63
C SER A 80 1.40 0.58 -7.54
N TYR A 81 2.57 0.28 -6.96
CA TYR A 81 3.85 0.24 -7.68
C TYR A 81 4.26 -1.21 -7.93
N HIS A 82 4.89 -1.49 -9.07
CA HIS A 82 5.28 -2.85 -9.46
C HIS A 82 6.67 -2.82 -10.11
N VAL A 83 7.66 -3.47 -9.49
CA VAL A 83 9.01 -3.61 -10.07
C VAL A 83 9.04 -4.71 -11.13
N GLY A 84 9.81 -4.50 -12.20
CA GLY A 84 10.06 -5.52 -13.24
C GLY A 84 9.03 -5.60 -14.38
N GLY A 85 7.99 -4.76 -14.36
CA GLY A 85 6.90 -4.87 -15.34
C GLY A 85 6.05 -6.10 -15.00
N PHE A 86 4.86 -5.85 -14.48
CA PHE A 86 4.04 -6.92 -13.94
C PHE A 86 3.59 -7.85 -15.09
N PRO A 87 3.86 -9.18 -15.05
CA PRO A 87 3.35 -10.09 -16.08
C PRO A 87 1.83 -9.93 -16.16
N ARG A 88 1.26 -9.89 -17.38
CA ARG A 88 -0.17 -9.57 -17.60
C ARG A 88 -1.13 -10.36 -16.70
N ARG A 89 -0.77 -11.61 -16.37
CA ARG A 89 -1.52 -12.50 -15.48
C ARG A 89 -1.58 -11.97 -14.04
N SER A 90 -0.46 -11.50 -13.51
CA SER A 90 -0.34 -10.93 -12.18
C SER A 90 -1.15 -9.63 -12.07
N THR A 91 -1.10 -8.76 -13.09
CA THR A 91 -1.85 -7.48 -13.11
C THR A 91 -3.34 -7.70 -13.04
N ARG A 92 -3.84 -8.65 -13.83
CA ARG A 92 -5.25 -9.03 -13.82
C ARG A 92 -5.67 -9.56 -12.45
N ARG A 93 -4.82 -10.36 -11.79
CA ARG A 93 -5.12 -10.93 -10.48
C ARG A 93 -5.12 -9.89 -9.36
N TRP A 94 -4.12 -9.02 -9.32
CA TRP A 94 -4.03 -7.91 -8.38
C TRP A 94 -5.26 -7.00 -8.50
N ARG A 95 -5.59 -6.59 -9.73
CA ARG A 95 -6.78 -5.78 -10.03
C ARG A 95 -8.07 -6.48 -9.62
N GLY A 96 -8.19 -7.78 -9.86
CA GLY A 96 -9.35 -8.57 -9.42
C GLY A 96 -9.50 -8.61 -7.90
N SER A 97 -8.38 -8.74 -7.18
CA SER A 97 -8.36 -8.77 -5.70
C SER A 97 -8.68 -7.41 -5.09
N ILE A 98 -8.19 -6.31 -5.67
CA ILE A 98 -8.58 -4.96 -5.23
C ILE A 98 -10.05 -4.68 -5.55
N ALA A 99 -10.54 -5.08 -6.73
CA ALA A 99 -11.93 -4.83 -7.11
C ALA A 99 -12.94 -5.61 -6.24
N SER A 100 -12.54 -6.74 -5.65
CA SER A 100 -13.42 -7.47 -4.72
C SER A 100 -13.57 -6.74 -3.38
N ILE A 101 -12.51 -6.12 -2.87
CA ILE A 101 -12.46 -5.51 -1.53
C ILE A 101 -12.67 -3.99 -1.51
N CYS A 102 -12.41 -3.27 -2.61
CA CYS A 102 -12.48 -1.82 -2.69
C CYS A 102 -13.68 -1.37 -3.56
N PRO A 103 -14.75 -0.79 -2.95
CA PRO A 103 -15.97 -0.44 -3.66
C PRO A 103 -15.78 0.60 -4.78
N ILE A 104 -14.83 1.53 -4.61
CA ILE A 104 -14.57 2.56 -5.62
C ILE A 104 -13.90 2.00 -6.87
N MET A 105 -12.97 1.05 -6.69
CA MET A 105 -12.31 0.36 -7.80
C MET A 105 -13.26 -0.59 -8.53
N ARG A 106 -14.25 -1.16 -7.85
CA ARG A 106 -15.34 -1.92 -8.47
C ARG A 106 -16.16 -1.08 -9.44
N ARG A 107 -16.43 0.20 -9.11
CA ARG A 107 -17.25 1.11 -9.93
C ARG A 107 -16.47 1.84 -11.01
N SER A 108 -15.19 2.16 -10.76
CA SER A 108 -14.56 3.25 -11.51
C SER A 108 -14.24 2.94 -12.96
N GLY A 109 -13.96 1.70 -13.38
CA GLY A 109 -13.61 1.41 -14.79
C GLY A 109 -12.46 2.25 -15.39
N ARG A 110 -11.76 3.07 -14.59
CA ARG A 110 -10.67 3.97 -15.00
C ARG A 110 -9.39 3.15 -14.98
N ARG A 111 -9.15 2.51 -16.13
CA ARG A 111 -8.26 1.35 -16.27
C ARG A 111 -6.77 1.72 -16.39
N ASP A 112 -6.43 2.91 -16.88
CA ASP A 112 -5.10 3.11 -17.49
C ASP A 112 -4.29 4.34 -17.02
N GLU A 113 -4.88 5.35 -16.37
CA GLU A 113 -4.16 6.62 -16.11
C GLU A 113 -3.27 6.63 -14.85
N LEU A 114 -3.54 5.79 -13.86
CA LEU A 114 -2.79 5.78 -12.58
C LEU A 114 -1.48 4.96 -12.63
N GLU A 115 -1.26 4.18 -13.69
CA GLU A 115 -0.12 3.25 -13.81
C GLU A 115 1.17 3.94 -14.27
N GLN A 116 1.10 5.04 -15.03
CA GLN A 116 2.28 5.66 -15.65
C GLN A 116 2.93 6.79 -14.83
N LEU A 117 2.17 7.49 -13.99
CA LEU A 117 2.69 8.56 -13.15
C LEU A 117 3.51 8.03 -11.95
N GLY A 118 3.14 6.87 -11.40
CA GLY A 118 3.86 6.25 -10.30
C GLY A 118 5.22 5.66 -10.68
N ALA A 119 5.31 5.03 -11.86
CA ALA A 119 6.54 4.39 -12.33
C ALA A 119 7.68 5.39 -12.64
N LYS A 120 7.34 6.64 -12.99
CA LYS A 120 8.33 7.72 -13.18
C LYS A 120 8.88 8.26 -11.87
N LEU A 121 8.07 8.35 -10.81
CA LEU A 121 8.49 8.87 -9.51
C LEU A 121 9.42 7.89 -8.76
N VAL A 122 9.15 6.58 -8.87
CA VAL A 122 9.99 5.51 -8.28
C VAL A 122 11.41 5.49 -8.85
N ARG A 123 11.59 5.84 -10.12
CA ARG A 123 12.93 5.93 -10.74
C ARG A 123 13.72 7.19 -10.34
N SER A 124 13.05 8.21 -9.80
CA SER A 124 13.67 9.47 -9.37
C SER A 124 13.89 9.56 -7.86
N ALA A 125 13.16 8.77 -7.07
CA ALA A 125 13.46 8.56 -5.67
C ALA A 125 14.63 7.58 -5.60
N GLY A 126 15.82 8.06 -5.22
CA GLY A 126 17.07 7.29 -5.20
C GLY A 126 17.05 6.04 -4.28
N PRO A 127 18.22 5.56 -3.85
CA PRO A 127 18.46 4.17 -3.43
C PRO A 127 17.56 3.62 -2.30
N CYS A 128 16.82 4.46 -1.57
CA CYS A 128 15.83 4.03 -0.59
C CYS A 128 14.71 3.12 -1.14
N ILE A 129 14.42 3.14 -2.45
CA ILE A 129 13.48 2.19 -3.08
C ILE A 129 14.22 1.00 -3.75
N GLU A 130 15.50 1.15 -4.11
CA GLU A 130 16.27 0.15 -4.85
C GLU A 130 17.07 -0.83 -3.96
N GLU A 131 17.59 -0.38 -2.82
CA GLU A 131 18.40 -1.18 -1.88
C GLU A 131 17.59 -2.33 -1.25
N GLY A 132 16.26 -2.23 -1.31
CA GLY A 132 15.34 -3.20 -0.74
C GLY A 132 14.72 -4.17 -1.72
N GLY A 133 15.19 -4.37 -2.96
CA GLY A 133 14.81 -5.48 -3.86
C GLY A 133 13.32 -5.81 -4.11
N PHE A 134 12.38 -5.02 -3.59
CA PHE A 134 10.99 -5.43 -3.39
C PHE A 134 10.06 -4.25 -3.58
N GLY A 135 9.37 -4.19 -4.73
CA GLY A 135 8.47 -3.09 -5.03
C GLY A 135 7.07 -3.58 -5.36
N GLN A 136 6.30 -3.89 -4.32
CA GLN A 136 4.86 -3.67 -4.33
C GLN A 136 4.53 -2.83 -3.12
N PHE A 137 4.12 -1.59 -3.37
CA PHE A 137 3.72 -0.65 -2.33
C PHE A 137 2.33 -0.13 -2.69
N CYS A 138 1.40 -0.20 -1.74
CA CYS A 138 0.10 0.46 -1.85
C CYS A 138 0.09 1.75 -1.03
N HIS A 139 -0.06 2.90 -1.68
CA HIS A 139 -0.40 4.15 -1.00
C HIS A 139 -1.90 4.37 -1.12
N VAL A 140 -2.57 4.55 0.02
CA VAL A 140 -4.02 4.68 0.08
C VAL A 140 -4.37 6.01 0.72
N CYS A 141 -5.23 6.77 0.05
CA CYS A 141 -5.75 8.04 0.55
C CYS A 141 -7.26 7.91 0.76
N LEU A 142 -7.73 8.29 1.95
CA LEU A 142 -9.15 8.31 2.31
C LEU A 142 -9.68 9.74 2.33
N LEU A 143 -10.94 9.93 1.94
CA LEU A 143 -11.71 11.13 2.24
C LEU A 143 -13.02 10.64 2.85
N SER A 144 -13.29 10.97 4.12
CA SER A 144 -14.61 10.82 4.73
C SER A 144 -15.40 12.12 4.63
#